data_AF-A0A0D0Q1Q6-F1
#
_entry.id   AF-A0A0D0Q1Q6-F1
#
_cell.length_a   1.000
_cell.length_b   1.000
_cell.length_c   1.000
_cell.angle_alpha   90.00
_cell.angle_beta   90.00
_cell.angle_gamma   90.00
#
_symmetry.space_group_name_H-M   'P 1'
#
loop_
_entity.id
_entity.type
_entity.pdbx_description
1 polymer ?
#
loop_
_entity_poly.entity_id
_entity_poly.type
_entity_poly.pdbx_seq_one_letter_code
_entity_poly.pdbx_strand_id
1 'polypeptide(L)'
;MSRRDTGPVSDAVGEYGADVEQLKREVHLGLRADDLDPQQVVTLACALLDRFPRADAVLEVVERNPAEVSPPEMAALARRMLDEVGFEPGFDLVPERLETLRAALRIVARDLPTRGIEGEPEIELLEIGFPAGAGVRLTDGERLDRGGRILPSGCEDPVTALTGLAILIQESLLERTWQVWPVCPRHDLGVHGSQRDGAAVWWCAGGGGHVLAPVGELSRVLRS
;
A
#
# COMPACT_ATOMS: atom_id res chain seq x y z
N MET A 1 21.81 1.31 -51.61
CA MET A 1 21.31 2.03 -50.43
C MET A 1 20.41 1.07 -49.67
N SER A 2 20.94 0.48 -48.59
CA SER A 2 20.24 -0.54 -47.80
C SER A 2 19.30 0.13 -46.80
N ARG A 3 18.01 -0.19 -46.86
CA ARG A 3 17.03 0.19 -45.83
C ARG A 3 17.32 -0.65 -44.59
N ARG A 4 17.62 0.01 -43.47
CA ARG A 4 17.66 -0.66 -42.16
C ARG A 4 16.22 -0.95 -41.74
N ASP A 5 15.98 -2.24 -41.52
CA ASP A 5 14.79 -2.79 -40.93
C ASP A 5 14.85 -2.52 -39.42
N THR A 6 13.89 -1.75 -38.90
CA THR A 6 13.70 -1.55 -37.45
C THR A 6 12.54 -2.42 -37.02
N GLY A 7 12.84 -3.70 -36.72
CA GLY A 7 11.91 -4.62 -36.08
C GLY A 7 11.53 -4.19 -34.65
N PRO A 8 10.50 -4.79 -34.05
CA PRO A 8 9.86 -4.29 -32.84
C PRO A 8 10.74 -4.58 -31.61
N VAL A 9 11.32 -3.53 -31.03
CA VAL A 9 12.09 -3.60 -29.77
C VAL A 9 11.16 -3.48 -28.54
N SER A 10 9.83 -3.46 -28.75
CA SER A 10 8.87 -3.09 -27.69
C SER A 10 8.37 -4.26 -26.83
N ASP A 11 8.44 -5.50 -27.29
CA ASP A 11 7.83 -6.64 -26.58
C ASP A 11 8.80 -7.30 -25.57
N ALA A 12 10.09 -7.42 -25.92
CA ALA A 12 11.09 -8.09 -25.08
C ALA A 12 11.40 -7.34 -23.76
N VAL A 13 11.27 -6.00 -23.75
CA VAL A 13 11.49 -5.19 -22.54
C VAL A 13 10.31 -5.35 -21.56
N GLY A 14 9.10 -5.59 -22.07
CA GLY A 14 7.91 -5.87 -21.26
C GLY A 14 7.95 -7.27 -20.64
N GLU A 15 8.34 -8.28 -21.43
CA GLU A 15 8.48 -9.67 -20.98
C GLU A 15 9.58 -9.82 -19.90
N TYR A 16 10.76 -9.24 -20.11
CA TYR A 16 11.86 -9.28 -19.13
C TYR A 16 11.51 -8.58 -17.81
N GLY A 17 10.70 -7.51 -17.86
CA GLY A 17 10.20 -6.84 -16.66
C GLY A 17 9.22 -7.71 -15.86
N ALA A 18 8.35 -8.46 -16.53
CA ALA A 18 7.39 -9.36 -15.90
C ALA A 18 8.09 -10.55 -15.22
N ASP A 19 9.15 -11.09 -15.82
CA ASP A 19 9.93 -12.19 -15.28
C ASP A 19 10.64 -11.81 -13.96
N VAL A 20 11.22 -10.60 -13.90
CA VAL A 20 11.86 -10.08 -12.68
C VAL A 20 10.84 -9.89 -11.55
N GLU A 21 9.65 -9.35 -11.84
CA GLU A 21 8.61 -9.20 -10.82
C GLU A 21 8.14 -10.57 -10.31
N GLN A 22 7.94 -11.55 -11.19
CA GLN A 22 7.59 -12.90 -10.78
C GLN A 22 8.65 -13.53 -9.86
N LEU A 23 9.94 -13.38 -10.19
CA LEU A 23 11.05 -13.87 -9.36
C LEU A 23 11.07 -13.20 -7.97
N LYS A 24 10.80 -11.89 -7.88
CA LYS A 24 10.68 -11.19 -6.58
C LYS A 24 9.55 -11.79 -5.73
N ARG A 25 8.41 -12.10 -6.34
CA ARG A 25 7.26 -12.72 -5.66
C ARG A 25 7.60 -14.11 -5.14
N GLU A 26 8.27 -14.94 -5.95
CA GLU A 26 8.70 -16.28 -5.56
C GLU A 26 9.69 -16.24 -4.39
N VAL A 27 10.72 -15.40 -4.46
CA VAL A 27 11.69 -15.22 -3.38
C VAL A 27 11.00 -14.74 -2.10
N HIS A 28 10.04 -13.81 -2.20
CA HIS A 28 9.25 -13.37 -1.05
C HIS A 28 8.41 -14.51 -0.44
N LEU A 29 7.78 -15.34 -1.26
CA LEU A 29 7.00 -16.49 -0.78
C LEU A 29 7.89 -17.53 -0.09
N GLY A 30 9.05 -17.84 -0.65
CA GLY A 30 10.04 -18.74 -0.03
C GLY A 30 10.53 -18.21 1.32
N LEU A 31 10.81 -16.90 1.42
CA LEU A 31 11.17 -16.22 2.67
C LEU A 31 10.08 -16.29 3.75
N ARG A 32 8.81 -16.27 3.34
CA ARG A 32 7.66 -16.34 4.25
C ARG A 32 7.39 -17.77 4.72
N ALA A 33 7.60 -18.74 3.84
CA ALA A 33 7.39 -20.16 4.13
C ALA A 33 8.57 -20.80 4.90
N ASP A 34 9.69 -20.09 5.06
CA ASP A 34 10.96 -20.63 5.55
C ASP A 34 11.47 -21.79 4.68
N ASP A 35 11.16 -21.73 3.38
CA ASP A 35 11.49 -22.73 2.34
C ASP A 35 12.09 -22.01 1.12
N LEU A 36 13.10 -21.18 1.38
CA LEU A 36 13.75 -20.38 0.35
C LEU A 36 14.73 -21.23 -0.46
N ASP A 37 14.51 -21.32 -1.77
CA ASP A 37 15.47 -21.92 -2.70
C ASP A 37 16.63 -20.94 -3.01
N PRO A 38 17.88 -21.23 -2.62
CA PRO A 38 19.03 -20.40 -2.94
C PRO A 38 19.20 -20.14 -4.45
N GLN A 39 18.78 -21.07 -5.30
CA GLN A 39 18.88 -20.93 -6.75
C GLN A 39 17.92 -19.86 -7.29
N GLN A 40 16.73 -19.73 -6.71
CA GLN A 40 15.79 -18.64 -7.05
C GLN A 40 16.36 -17.28 -6.65
N VAL A 41 17.03 -17.18 -5.49
CA VAL A 41 17.68 -15.95 -5.04
C VAL A 41 18.79 -15.52 -6.01
N VAL A 42 19.66 -16.44 -6.42
CA VAL A 42 20.73 -16.17 -7.39
C VAL A 42 20.14 -15.78 -8.75
N THR A 43 19.08 -16.46 -9.19
CA THR A 43 18.42 -16.17 -10.46
C THR A 43 17.84 -14.76 -10.47
N LEU A 44 17.18 -14.37 -9.38
CA LEU A 44 16.68 -13.01 -9.19
C LEU A 44 17.84 -11.99 -9.15
N ALA A 45 18.91 -12.26 -8.41
CA ALA A 45 20.05 -11.35 -8.32
C ALA A 45 20.71 -11.11 -9.68
N CYS A 46 20.91 -12.15 -10.48
CA CYS A 46 21.41 -12.03 -11.85
C CYS A 46 20.50 -11.16 -12.72
N ALA A 47 19.18 -11.33 -12.62
CA ALA A 47 18.22 -10.52 -13.37
C ALA A 47 18.14 -9.06 -12.89
N LEU A 48 18.43 -8.81 -11.61
CA LEU A 48 18.47 -7.47 -11.02
C LEU A 48 19.76 -6.72 -11.34
N LEU A 49 20.89 -7.41 -11.56
CA LEU A 49 22.22 -6.81 -11.74
C LEU A 49 22.26 -5.78 -12.88
N ASP A 50 21.58 -6.08 -13.99
CA ASP A 50 21.52 -5.19 -15.17
C ASP A 50 20.77 -3.88 -14.86
N ARG A 51 19.83 -3.91 -13.91
CA ARG A 51 18.91 -2.81 -13.60
C ARG A 51 19.29 -2.04 -12.33
N PHE A 52 19.97 -2.72 -11.40
CA PHE A 52 20.41 -2.20 -10.11
C PHE A 52 21.89 -2.56 -9.85
N PRO A 53 22.84 -2.08 -10.68
CA PRO A 53 24.26 -2.46 -10.57
C PRO A 53 24.97 -1.92 -9.31
N ARG A 54 24.25 -1.22 -8.43
CA ARG A 54 24.76 -0.63 -7.18
C ARG A 54 24.03 -1.15 -5.94
N ALA A 55 23.18 -2.16 -6.09
CA ALA A 55 22.55 -2.83 -4.96
C ALA A 55 23.58 -3.80 -4.35
N ASP A 56 24.08 -3.48 -3.16
CA ASP A 56 25.16 -4.21 -2.49
C ASP A 56 24.75 -5.67 -2.24
N ALA A 57 23.50 -5.91 -1.84
CA ALA A 57 22.99 -7.26 -1.63
C ALA A 57 22.87 -8.05 -2.93
N VAL A 58 22.54 -7.39 -4.05
CA VAL A 58 22.51 -8.03 -5.38
C VAL A 58 23.91 -8.48 -5.78
N LEU A 59 24.92 -7.60 -5.61
CA LEU A 59 26.31 -7.92 -5.91
C LEU A 59 26.82 -9.07 -5.04
N GLU A 60 26.56 -9.03 -3.73
CA GLU A 60 26.99 -10.06 -2.79
C GLU A 60 26.42 -11.44 -3.14
N VAL A 61 25.14 -11.52 -3.51
CA VAL A 61 24.51 -12.79 -3.93
C VAL A 61 25.15 -13.34 -5.21
N VAL A 62 25.47 -12.48 -6.17
CA VAL A 62 26.07 -12.90 -7.45
C VAL A 62 27.53 -13.36 -7.28
N GLU A 63 28.27 -12.75 -6.36
CA GLU A 63 29.69 -13.06 -6.14
C GLU A 63 29.93 -14.33 -5.30
N ARG A 64 28.95 -14.74 -4.49
CA ARG A 64 29.09 -15.88 -3.57
C ARG A 64 28.61 -17.19 -4.20
N ASN A 65 29.29 -18.28 -3.86
CA ASN A 65 28.81 -19.63 -4.21
C ASN A 65 27.60 -19.98 -3.32
N PRO A 66 26.39 -20.18 -3.86
CA PRO A 66 25.19 -20.46 -3.06
C PRO A 66 25.31 -21.75 -2.23
N ALA A 67 26.14 -22.71 -2.65
CA ALA A 67 26.39 -23.94 -1.89
C ALA A 67 27.20 -23.71 -0.60
N GLU A 68 27.84 -22.55 -0.46
CA GLU A 68 28.67 -22.18 0.69
C GLU A 68 27.96 -21.19 1.63
N VAL A 69 26.76 -20.72 1.28
CA VAL A 69 25.96 -19.81 2.09
C VAL A 69 24.98 -20.62 2.94
N SER A 70 24.95 -20.35 4.24
CA SER A 70 23.99 -21.03 5.12
C SER A 70 22.54 -20.57 4.82
N PRO A 71 21.51 -21.42 5.01
CA PRO A 71 20.12 -21.01 4.81
C PRO A 71 19.69 -19.71 5.51
N PRO A 72 20.00 -19.45 6.81
CA PRO A 72 19.61 -18.20 7.46
C PRO A 72 20.34 -16.97 6.88
N GLU A 73 21.57 -17.15 6.40
CA GLU A 73 22.33 -16.10 5.75
C GLU A 73 21.78 -15.80 4.35
N MET A 74 21.38 -16.82 3.59
CA MET A 74 20.71 -16.65 2.31
C MET A 74 19.36 -15.94 2.47
N ALA A 75 18.60 -16.27 3.52
CA ALA A 75 17.36 -15.58 3.83
C ALA A 75 17.57 -14.10 4.20
N ALA A 76 18.65 -13.79 4.93
CA ALA A 76 19.01 -12.40 5.24
C ALA A 76 19.41 -11.62 3.97
N LEU A 77 20.19 -12.24 3.08
CA LEU A 77 20.58 -11.66 1.80
C LEU A 77 19.37 -11.38 0.91
N ALA A 78 18.48 -12.36 0.77
CA ALA A 78 17.27 -12.20 -0.03
C ALA A 78 16.36 -11.07 0.49
N ARG A 79 16.22 -10.90 1.81
CA ARG A 79 15.47 -9.77 2.40
C ARG A 79 16.11 -8.43 2.05
N ARG A 80 17.41 -8.27 2.30
CA ARG A 80 18.13 -7.03 1.94
C ARG A 80 18.01 -6.71 0.46
N MET A 81 18.14 -7.73 -0.39
CA MET A 81 18.02 -7.56 -1.84
C MET A 81 16.63 -7.04 -2.24
N LEU A 82 15.55 -7.62 -1.70
CA LEU A 82 14.19 -7.14 -1.97
C LEU A 82 13.98 -5.71 -1.46
N ASP A 83 14.53 -5.37 -0.29
CA ASP A 83 14.45 -4.02 0.29
C ASP A 83 15.20 -2.99 -0.58
N GLU A 84 16.42 -3.29 -1.02
CA GLU A 84 17.26 -2.40 -1.84
C GLU A 84 16.64 -2.08 -3.20
N VAL A 85 15.91 -3.04 -3.80
CA VAL A 85 15.22 -2.83 -5.08
C VAL A 85 13.79 -2.30 -4.91
N GLY A 86 13.40 -1.95 -3.69
CA GLY A 86 12.09 -1.38 -3.38
C GLY A 86 10.93 -2.32 -3.69
N PHE A 87 11.10 -3.63 -3.50
CA PHE A 87 10.01 -4.57 -3.70
C PHE A 87 8.94 -4.39 -2.62
N GLU A 88 7.73 -4.03 -3.04
CA GLU A 88 6.57 -3.94 -2.16
C GLU A 88 5.60 -5.11 -2.44
N PRO A 89 5.42 -6.06 -1.49
CA PRO A 89 4.52 -7.18 -1.72
C PRO A 89 3.06 -6.73 -1.70
N GLY A 90 2.29 -7.25 -2.67
CA GLY A 90 0.86 -7.02 -2.81
C GLY A 90 0.00 -7.65 -1.72
N PHE A 91 -1.30 -7.30 -1.69
CA PHE A 91 -2.28 -7.91 -0.80
C PHE A 91 -2.48 -9.42 -1.03
N ASP A 92 -2.17 -9.91 -2.23
CA ASP A 92 -2.17 -11.33 -2.59
C ASP A 92 -1.04 -12.11 -1.91
N LEU A 93 0.11 -11.48 -1.68
CA LEU A 93 1.26 -12.10 -1.02
C LEU A 93 1.22 -11.96 0.50
N VAL A 94 0.59 -10.89 0.99
CA VAL A 94 0.49 -10.58 2.41
C VAL A 94 -0.97 -10.33 2.79
N PRO A 95 -1.82 -11.38 2.81
CA PRO A 95 -3.26 -11.25 3.00
C PRO A 95 -3.64 -10.63 4.35
N GLU A 96 -2.81 -10.77 5.39
CA GLU A 96 -3.03 -10.12 6.69
C GLU A 96 -3.07 -8.58 6.61
N ARG A 97 -2.41 -7.97 5.62
CA ARG A 97 -2.50 -6.52 5.37
C ARG A 97 -3.89 -6.12 4.86
N LEU A 98 -4.53 -6.99 4.06
CA LEU A 98 -5.90 -6.75 3.60
C LEU A 98 -6.90 -6.89 4.74
N GLU A 99 -6.69 -7.84 5.66
CA GLU A 99 -7.51 -7.97 6.87
C GLU A 99 -7.38 -6.76 7.79
N THR A 100 -6.16 -6.23 7.94
CA THR A 100 -5.92 -4.98 8.68
C THR A 100 -6.69 -3.81 8.05
N LEU A 101 -6.64 -3.69 6.72
CA LEU A 101 -7.37 -2.66 6.01
C LEU A 101 -8.89 -2.80 6.14
N ARG A 102 -9.43 -4.02 6.05
CA ARG A 102 -10.85 -4.31 6.28
C ARG A 102 -11.29 -3.95 7.70
N ALA A 103 -10.45 -4.22 8.70
CA ALA A 103 -10.71 -3.83 10.08
C ALA A 103 -10.74 -2.31 10.24
N ALA A 104 -9.80 -1.61 9.64
CA ALA A 104 -9.77 -0.15 9.62
C ALA A 104 -11.01 0.44 8.91
N LEU A 105 -11.44 -0.14 7.79
CA LEU A 105 -12.65 0.29 7.07
C LEU A 105 -13.90 0.22 7.97
N ARG A 106 -14.06 -0.87 8.72
CA ARG A 106 -15.18 -1.01 9.68
C ARG A 106 -15.19 0.08 10.75
N ILE A 107 -14.04 0.63 11.12
CA ILE A 107 -13.94 1.70 12.11
C ILE A 107 -14.37 3.02 11.48
N VAL A 108 -13.73 3.45 10.39
CA VAL A 108 -14.06 4.72 9.72
C VAL A 108 -15.49 4.73 9.14
N ALA A 109 -16.04 3.58 8.75
CA ALA A 109 -17.41 3.47 8.26
C ALA A 109 -18.45 3.94 9.30
N ARG A 110 -18.13 3.89 10.60
CA ARG A 110 -19.03 4.39 11.66
C ARG A 110 -19.22 5.90 11.64
N ASP A 111 -18.33 6.62 10.97
CA ASP A 111 -18.40 8.07 10.81
C ASP A 111 -19.24 8.49 9.59
N LEU A 112 -19.36 7.62 8.57
CA LEU A 112 -20.09 7.91 7.33
C LEU A 112 -21.56 8.34 7.53
N PRO A 113 -22.33 7.78 8.50
CA PRO A 113 -23.69 8.25 8.76
C PRO A 113 -23.77 9.74 9.16
N THR A 114 -22.71 10.33 9.70
CA THR A 114 -22.67 11.78 10.00
C THR A 114 -22.70 12.63 8.72
N ARG A 115 -22.39 12.03 7.58
CA ARG A 115 -22.48 12.63 6.25
C ARG A 115 -23.77 12.26 5.49
N GLY A 116 -24.61 11.39 6.08
CA GLY A 116 -25.79 10.83 5.44
C GLY A 116 -25.49 9.66 4.49
N ILE A 117 -24.32 9.04 4.61
CA ILE A 117 -23.96 7.84 3.85
C ILE A 117 -24.28 6.62 4.72
N GLU A 118 -25.16 5.77 4.21
CA GLU A 118 -25.64 4.56 4.90
C GLU A 118 -25.12 3.28 4.26
N GLY A 119 -25.12 2.19 5.03
CA GLY A 119 -24.67 0.88 4.59
C GLY A 119 -23.18 0.62 4.85
N GLU A 120 -22.77 -0.62 4.60
CA GLU A 120 -21.41 -1.09 4.86
C GLU A 120 -20.56 -0.95 3.58
N PRO A 121 -19.54 -0.07 3.57
CA PRO A 121 -18.63 0.01 2.44
C PRO A 121 -17.72 -1.22 2.39
N GLU A 122 -17.22 -1.53 1.20
CA GLU A 122 -16.32 -2.64 0.93
C GLU A 122 -14.96 -2.15 0.44
N ILE A 123 -13.90 -2.94 0.70
CA ILE A 123 -12.61 -2.73 0.07
C ILE A 123 -12.67 -3.24 -1.38
N GLU A 124 -12.17 -2.43 -2.31
CA GLU A 124 -12.02 -2.80 -3.71
C GLU A 124 -10.54 -2.77 -4.10
N LEU A 125 -10.02 -3.89 -4.63
CA LEU A 125 -8.65 -3.94 -5.13
C LEU A 125 -8.57 -3.31 -6.53
N LEU A 126 -7.58 -2.45 -6.72
CA LEU A 126 -7.38 -1.65 -7.91
C LEU A 126 -6.12 -2.13 -8.65
N GLU A 127 -6.31 -2.93 -9.71
CA GLU A 127 -5.25 -3.50 -10.55
C GLU A 127 -4.69 -2.49 -11.58
N ILE A 128 -4.59 -1.22 -11.19
CA ILE A 128 -4.16 -0.10 -12.05
C ILE A 128 -2.64 0.15 -11.90
N GLY A 129 -1.91 -0.77 -11.25
CA GLY A 129 -0.48 -0.70 -11.02
C GLY A 129 0.01 -1.84 -10.14
N PHE A 130 1.33 -1.95 -10.00
CA PHE A 130 1.99 -2.92 -9.12
C PHE A 130 2.76 -2.20 -8.00
N PRO A 131 2.56 -2.60 -6.72
CA PRO A 131 1.54 -3.52 -6.26
C PRO A 131 0.12 -2.97 -6.46
N ALA A 132 -0.87 -3.85 -6.54
CA ALA A 132 -2.28 -3.45 -6.57
C ALA A 132 -2.62 -2.72 -5.28
N GLY A 133 -3.20 -1.52 -5.40
CA GLY A 133 -3.69 -0.76 -4.25
C GLY A 133 -5.16 -1.06 -3.94
N ALA A 134 -5.68 -0.44 -2.89
CA ALA A 134 -7.07 -0.57 -2.48
C ALA A 134 -7.80 0.78 -2.48
N GLY A 135 -9.03 0.78 -2.98
CA GLY A 135 -10.01 1.85 -2.80
C GLY A 135 -11.17 1.39 -1.92
N VAL A 136 -12.18 2.25 -1.77
CA VAL A 136 -13.40 1.94 -1.03
C VAL A 136 -14.59 2.00 -1.98
N ARG A 137 -15.44 0.97 -1.96
CA ARG A 137 -16.71 0.95 -2.70
C ARG A 137 -17.87 1.10 -1.72
N LEU A 138 -18.71 2.10 -1.95
CA LEU A 138 -19.94 2.35 -1.20
C LEU A 138 -21.05 1.40 -1.65
N THR A 139 -22.11 1.31 -0.85
CA THR A 139 -23.27 0.43 -1.07
C THR A 139 -24.12 0.82 -2.28
N ASP A 140 -24.10 2.08 -2.69
CA ASP A 140 -24.70 2.56 -3.94
C ASP A 140 -23.87 2.21 -5.18
N GLY A 141 -22.76 1.47 -5.00
CA GLY A 141 -21.83 1.06 -6.05
C GLY A 141 -20.78 2.11 -6.38
N GLU A 142 -20.80 3.26 -5.71
CA GLU A 142 -19.83 4.32 -5.95
C GLU A 142 -18.45 3.97 -5.42
N ARG A 143 -17.41 4.35 -6.16
CA ARG A 143 -16.01 4.14 -5.78
C ARG A 143 -15.39 5.43 -5.26
N LEU A 144 -14.75 5.34 -4.09
CA LEU A 144 -13.90 6.35 -3.48
C LEU A 144 -12.43 5.97 -3.71
N ASP A 145 -11.81 6.56 -4.73
CA ASP A 145 -10.41 6.34 -5.12
C ASP A 145 -9.70 7.66 -5.51
N ARG A 146 -10.36 8.80 -5.26
CA ARG A 146 -9.90 10.11 -5.73
C ARG A 146 -8.80 10.71 -4.87
N GLY A 147 -8.76 10.39 -3.57
CA GLY A 147 -7.63 10.65 -2.67
C GLY A 147 -6.44 9.68 -2.85
N GLY A 148 -6.38 8.98 -3.98
CA GLY A 148 -5.41 7.92 -4.25
C GLY A 148 -5.88 6.54 -3.82
N ARG A 149 -4.93 5.61 -3.73
CA ARG A 149 -5.14 4.21 -3.33
C ARG A 149 -4.33 3.89 -2.07
N ILE A 150 -4.88 3.07 -1.19
CA ILE A 150 -4.12 2.54 -0.05
C ILE A 150 -3.19 1.45 -0.56
N LEU A 151 -1.89 1.65 -0.41
CA LEU A 151 -0.88 0.64 -0.74
C LEU A 151 -0.76 -0.39 0.39
N PRO A 152 -0.40 -1.66 0.09
CA PRO A 152 -0.21 -2.68 1.10
C PRO A 152 0.75 -2.28 2.22
N SER A 153 1.84 -1.57 1.91
CA SER A 153 2.82 -1.09 2.89
C SER A 153 2.19 -0.18 3.96
N GLY A 154 1.17 0.59 3.62
CA GLY A 154 0.40 1.41 4.57
C GLY A 154 -0.48 0.60 5.54
N CYS A 155 -0.56 -0.72 5.37
CA CYS A 155 -1.38 -1.62 6.16
C CYS A 155 -0.59 -2.51 7.13
N GLU A 156 0.71 -2.25 7.31
CA GLU A 156 1.54 -2.92 8.33
C GLU A 156 1.15 -2.50 9.75
N ASP A 157 0.79 -1.23 9.92
CA ASP A 157 0.33 -0.65 11.17
C ASP A 157 -1.17 -0.30 11.10
N PRO A 158 -2.01 -0.83 12.01
CA PRO A 158 -3.46 -0.56 11.99
C PRO A 158 -3.82 0.93 12.10
N VAL A 159 -3.01 1.74 12.80
CA VAL A 159 -3.27 3.18 12.97
C VAL A 159 -3.00 3.94 11.67
N THR A 160 -1.91 3.59 10.99
CA THR A 160 -1.56 4.10 9.66
C THR A 160 -2.64 3.74 8.63
N ALA A 161 -3.10 2.48 8.61
CA ALA A 161 -4.17 2.03 7.72
C ALA A 161 -5.48 2.81 7.94
N LEU A 162 -5.86 2.99 9.21
CA LEU A 162 -7.07 3.74 9.59
C LEU A 162 -6.96 5.22 9.23
N THR A 163 -5.80 5.83 9.45
CA THR A 163 -5.54 7.23 9.08
C THR A 163 -5.59 7.42 7.57
N GLY A 164 -4.96 6.52 6.81
CA GLY A 164 -4.99 6.53 5.34
C GLY A 164 -6.41 6.41 4.79
N LEU A 165 -7.23 5.50 5.32
CA LEU A 165 -8.63 5.38 4.93
C LEU A 165 -9.45 6.63 5.28
N ALA A 166 -9.24 7.21 6.46
CA ALA A 166 -9.92 8.44 6.86
C ALA A 166 -9.63 9.59 5.87
N ILE A 167 -8.37 9.75 5.47
CA ILE A 167 -7.95 10.74 4.47
C ILE A 167 -8.56 10.43 3.10
N LEU A 168 -8.40 9.20 2.60
CA LEU A 168 -8.92 8.79 1.29
C LEU A 168 -10.42 9.03 1.15
N ILE A 169 -11.19 8.64 2.17
CA ILE A 169 -12.65 8.83 2.18
C ILE A 169 -12.98 10.33 2.24
N GLN A 170 -12.33 11.09 3.12
CA GLN A 170 -12.54 12.53 3.24
C GLN A 170 -12.28 13.25 1.91
N GLU A 171 -11.13 13.01 1.29
CA GLU A 171 -10.75 13.67 0.04
C GLU A 171 -11.70 13.29 -1.10
N SER A 172 -12.06 12.00 -1.19
CA SER A 172 -13.02 11.54 -2.20
C SER A 172 -14.41 12.17 -2.02
N LEU A 173 -14.87 12.34 -0.78
CA LEU A 173 -16.15 13.00 -0.50
C LEU A 173 -16.09 14.51 -0.75
N LEU A 174 -14.96 15.16 -0.44
CA LEU A 174 -14.75 16.58 -0.73
C LEU A 174 -14.78 16.84 -2.23
N GLU A 175 -14.00 16.10 -3.01
CA GLU A 175 -13.93 16.29 -4.47
C GLU A 175 -15.28 16.06 -5.14
N ARG A 176 -16.01 15.05 -4.69
CA ARG A 176 -17.31 14.70 -5.26
C ARG A 176 -18.38 15.70 -4.91
N THR A 177 -18.51 16.00 -3.61
CA THR A 177 -19.67 16.73 -3.10
C THR A 177 -19.42 18.23 -2.99
N TRP A 178 -18.16 18.67 -3.15
CA TRP A 178 -17.71 20.04 -2.92
C TRP A 178 -18.08 20.55 -1.52
N GLN A 179 -18.28 19.64 -0.57
CA GLN A 179 -18.62 19.93 0.81
C GLN A 179 -17.54 19.37 1.72
N VAL A 180 -17.10 20.21 2.65
CA VAL A 180 -16.14 19.83 3.67
C VAL A 180 -16.80 18.84 4.63
N TRP A 181 -16.11 17.72 4.88
CA TRP A 181 -16.51 16.76 5.89
C TRP A 181 -15.27 16.06 6.48
N PRO A 182 -15.21 15.86 7.80
CA PRO A 182 -16.11 16.40 8.81
C PRO A 182 -15.85 17.89 9.09
N VAL A 183 -16.80 18.57 9.75
CA VAL A 183 -16.66 19.99 10.17
C VAL A 183 -16.61 20.07 11.69
N CYS A 184 -15.69 20.86 12.23
CA CYS A 184 -15.59 21.12 13.65
C CYS A 184 -16.69 22.11 14.08
N PRO A 185 -17.58 21.76 15.03
CA PRO A 185 -18.67 22.65 15.45
C PRO A 185 -18.18 23.89 16.22
N ARG A 186 -16.95 23.87 16.76
CA ARG A 186 -16.39 25.00 17.52
C ARG A 186 -15.82 26.12 16.65
N HIS A 187 -15.26 25.76 15.49
CA HIS A 187 -14.54 26.70 14.64
C HIS A 187 -15.10 26.80 13.23
N ASP A 188 -16.07 25.96 12.87
CA ASP A 188 -16.65 25.88 11.53
C ASP A 188 -15.60 25.62 10.43
N LEU A 189 -14.59 24.82 10.78
CA LEU A 189 -13.49 24.42 9.90
C LEU A 189 -13.56 22.94 9.60
N GLY A 190 -13.11 22.56 8.40
CA GLY A 190 -12.80 21.17 8.09
C GLY A 190 -11.81 20.58 9.09
N VAL A 191 -12.10 19.38 9.56
CA VAL A 191 -11.12 18.57 10.30
C VAL A 191 -10.46 17.60 9.35
N HIS A 192 -9.25 17.15 9.64
CA HIS A 192 -8.52 16.21 8.79
C HIS A 192 -8.24 14.90 9.53
N GLY A 193 -8.29 13.78 8.79
CA GLY A 193 -7.76 12.52 9.29
C GLY A 193 -6.26 12.68 9.58
N SER A 194 -5.82 12.34 10.78
CA SER A 194 -4.42 12.51 11.21
C SER A 194 -4.05 11.48 12.25
N GLN A 195 -2.76 11.13 12.31
CA GLN A 195 -2.21 10.33 13.40
C GLN A 195 -1.64 11.26 14.48
N ARG A 196 -2.13 11.11 15.72
CA ARG A 196 -1.70 11.89 16.89
C ARG A 196 -1.59 10.96 18.08
N ASP A 197 -0.47 11.04 18.82
CA ASP A 197 -0.23 10.25 20.03
C ASP A 197 -0.50 8.74 19.86
N GLY A 198 -0.17 8.19 18.68
CA GLY A 198 -0.38 6.78 18.36
C GLY A 198 -1.82 6.41 18.01
N ALA A 199 -2.73 7.36 17.76
CA ALA A 199 -4.11 7.10 17.37
C ALA A 199 -4.51 7.86 16.11
N ALA A 200 -5.43 7.26 15.33
CA ALA A 200 -6.08 7.94 14.21
C ALA A 200 -7.22 8.82 14.73
N VAL A 201 -7.16 10.11 14.41
CA VAL A 201 -8.09 11.13 14.90
C VAL A 201 -8.58 12.05 13.79
N TRP A 202 -9.74 12.64 14.00
CA TRP A 202 -10.19 13.82 13.29
C TRP A 202 -9.64 15.08 13.98
N TRP A 203 -8.69 15.74 13.33
CA TRP A 203 -7.98 16.89 13.89
C TRP A 203 -8.47 18.21 13.30
N CYS A 204 -8.87 19.15 14.17
CA CYS A 204 -9.19 20.51 13.79
C CYS A 204 -7.95 21.40 13.97
N ALA A 205 -7.64 22.27 13.00
CA ALA A 205 -6.54 23.24 13.11
C ALA A 205 -6.93 24.56 13.82
N GLY A 206 -8.20 24.78 14.11
CA GLY A 206 -8.69 26.01 14.74
C GLY A 206 -8.24 26.17 16.19
N GLY A 207 -7.99 27.41 16.61
CA GLY A 207 -7.71 27.76 18.02
C GLY A 207 -6.41 27.18 18.59
N GLY A 208 -5.38 26.95 17.75
CA GLY A 208 -4.15 26.27 18.16
C GLY A 208 -4.17 24.75 17.95
N GLY A 209 -5.32 24.24 17.50
CA GLY A 209 -5.53 22.86 17.08
C GLY A 209 -6.00 21.94 18.21
N HIS A 210 -6.94 21.04 17.89
CA HIS A 210 -7.45 20.06 18.83
C HIS A 210 -8.00 18.81 18.13
N VAL A 211 -8.03 17.70 18.87
CA VAL A 211 -8.74 16.49 18.47
C VAL A 211 -10.24 16.75 18.59
N LEU A 212 -10.97 16.63 17.48
CA LEU A 212 -12.43 16.63 17.49
C LEU A 212 -12.95 15.29 18.05
N ALA A 213 -12.48 14.18 17.49
CA ALA A 213 -12.81 12.83 17.92
C ALA A 213 -11.76 11.81 17.42
N PRO A 214 -11.64 10.63 18.04
CA PRO A 214 -11.07 9.46 17.39
C PRO A 214 -11.82 9.12 16.09
N VAL A 215 -11.14 8.54 15.10
CA VAL A 215 -11.80 8.01 13.91
C VAL A 215 -12.74 6.86 14.32
N GLY A 216 -13.96 6.87 13.78
CA GLY A 216 -15.06 5.96 14.09
C GLY A 216 -15.98 6.43 15.23
N GLU A 217 -15.72 7.60 15.82
CA GLU A 217 -16.44 8.13 16.98
C GLU A 217 -17.05 9.54 16.75
N LEU A 218 -17.10 10.05 15.51
CA LEU A 218 -17.67 11.37 15.20
C LEU A 218 -19.13 11.49 15.63
N SER A 219 -19.91 10.43 15.47
CA SER A 219 -21.33 10.43 15.85
C SER A 219 -21.55 10.79 17.33
N ARG A 220 -20.59 10.50 18.22
CA ARG A 220 -20.70 10.85 19.64
C ARG A 220 -20.49 12.34 19.91
N VAL A 221 -19.73 13.02 19.06
CA VAL A 221 -19.34 14.43 19.23
C VAL A 221 -20.22 15.38 18.41
N LEU A 222 -20.78 14.92 17.28
CA LEU A 222 -21.65 15.75 16.43
C LEU A 222 -23.14 15.68 16.80
N ARG A 223 -23.54 14.75 17.68
CA ARG A 223 -24.92 14.64 18.22
C ARG A 223 -25.10 15.30 19.59
N SER A 224 -24.05 15.87 20.17
CA SER A 224 -24.05 16.62 21.43
C SER A 224 -24.20 18.11 21.20
#